data_AF-E4LJ88-F1
#
_entry.id   AF-E4LJ88-F1
#
_cell.length_a   1.000
_cell.length_b   1.000
_cell.length_c   1.000
_cell.angle_alpha   90.00
_cell.angle_beta   90.00
_cell.angle_gamma   90.00
#
_symmetry.space_group_name_H-M   'P 1'
#
loop_
_entity.id
_entity.type
_entity.pdbx_description
1 polymer ?
#
loop_
_entity_poly.entity_id
_entity_poly.type
_entity_poly.pdbx_seq_one_letter_code
_entity_poly.pdbx_strand_id
1 'polypeptide(L)'
;MEAVDGLLIAMQYDIRWRDDLFTGWHFYDTSMCMEVRRHDFKSVVPNQEQNFWCIHCPQEKPLSPDYKRYQKIFLREYGSELNPEV
;
A
#
# COMPACT_ATOMS: atom_id res chain seq x y z
N MET A 1 3.39 7.11 10.09
CA MET A 1 2.43 6.41 9.21
C MET A 1 3.24 5.56 8.26
N GLU A 2 2.91 4.28 8.14
CA GLU A 2 3.75 3.30 7.46
C GLU A 2 3.15 2.78 6.16
N ALA A 3 1.82 2.89 6.00
CA ALA A 3 1.11 2.52 4.79
C ALA A 3 -0.13 3.40 4.56
N VAL A 4 -0.59 3.47 3.30
CA VAL A 4 -1.87 4.05 2.89
C VAL A 4 -2.70 3.01 2.12
N ASP A 5 -4.01 3.22 2.03
CA ASP A 5 -4.91 2.35 1.28
C ASP A 5 -5.02 2.80 -0.19
N GLY A 6 -5.12 1.82 -1.08
CA GLY A 6 -5.10 2.01 -2.53
C GLY A 6 -6.30 2.68 -3.18
N LEU A 7 -7.38 3.03 -2.46
CA LEU A 7 -8.50 3.74 -3.07
C LEU A 7 -8.08 5.02 -3.81
N LEU A 8 -7.23 5.82 -3.16
CA LEU A 8 -6.69 7.05 -3.72
C LEU A 8 -5.27 7.25 -3.21
N ILE A 9 -4.31 7.04 -4.09
CA ILE A 9 -2.90 7.34 -3.86
C ILE A 9 -2.47 8.39 -4.88
N ALA A 10 -1.88 9.48 -4.39
CA ALA A 10 -1.27 10.50 -5.22
C ALA A 10 0.22 10.59 -4.91
N MET A 11 1.05 10.66 -5.95
CA MET A 11 2.50 10.64 -5.84
C MET A 11 3.08 11.97 -6.32
N GLN A 12 3.96 12.57 -5.51
CA GLN A 12 4.72 13.77 -5.91
C GLN A 12 5.90 13.40 -6.82
N TYR A 13 6.45 12.20 -6.66
CA TYR A 13 7.63 11.71 -7.35
C TYR A 13 7.29 10.47 -8.16
N ASP A 14 8.00 10.28 -9.27
CA ASP A 14 7.86 9.10 -10.10
C ASP A 14 8.63 7.93 -9.46
N ILE A 15 7.89 6.98 -8.89
CA ILE A 15 8.40 5.73 -8.34
C ILE A 15 7.64 4.61 -9.02
N ARG A 16 8.38 3.63 -9.53
CA ARG A 16 7.76 2.51 -10.25
C ARG A 16 6.98 1.62 -9.29
N TRP A 17 5.80 1.22 -9.73
CA TRP A 17 5.06 0.15 -9.10
C TRP A 17 5.81 -1.17 -9.24
N ARG A 18 5.72 -2.04 -8.24
CA ARG A 18 6.26 -3.40 -8.29
C ARG A 18 5.30 -4.34 -9.03
N ASP A 19 4.98 -4.00 -10.26
CA ASP A 19 4.13 -4.80 -11.15
C ASP A 19 4.77 -6.15 -11.53
N ASP A 20 6.06 -6.32 -11.26
CA ASP A 20 6.79 -7.59 -11.28
C ASP A 20 6.37 -8.55 -10.15
N LEU A 21 5.87 -8.02 -9.03
CA LEU A 21 5.48 -8.80 -7.84
C LEU A 21 3.97 -8.80 -7.59
N PHE A 22 3.33 -7.63 -7.73
CA PHE A 22 1.94 -7.38 -7.35
C PHE A 22 1.11 -7.08 -8.61
N THR A 23 0.67 -8.14 -9.28
CA THR A 23 -0.13 -8.07 -10.51
C THR A 23 -1.63 -8.01 -10.26
N GLY A 24 -2.07 -7.67 -9.04
CA GLY A 24 -3.47 -7.72 -8.62
C GLY A 24 -3.79 -6.70 -7.53
N TRP A 25 -4.97 -6.84 -6.93
CA TRP A 25 -5.56 -5.80 -6.07
C TRP A 25 -5.10 -5.80 -4.61
N HIS A 26 -4.14 -6.64 -4.22
CA HIS A 26 -3.72 -6.75 -2.82
C HIS A 26 -2.23 -6.40 -2.67
N PHE A 27 -1.92 -5.64 -1.62
CA PHE A 27 -0.57 -5.23 -1.22
C PHE A 27 0.19 -4.34 -2.23
N TYR A 28 -0.40 -3.98 -3.37
CA TYR A 28 0.23 -3.06 -4.34
C TYR A 28 0.45 -1.67 -3.72
N ASP A 29 -0.52 -1.19 -2.95
CA ASP A 29 -0.51 0.04 -2.17
C ASP A 29 0.55 0.01 -1.06
N THR A 30 0.55 -1.04 -0.23
CA THR A 30 1.57 -1.20 0.81
C THR A 30 2.97 -1.37 0.22
N SER A 31 3.11 -2.06 -0.91
CA SER A 31 4.39 -2.17 -1.62
C SER A 31 4.89 -0.81 -2.09
N MET A 32 4.00 0.05 -2.58
CA MET A 32 4.36 1.41 -2.97
C MET A 32 4.86 2.21 -1.77
N CYS A 33 4.25 2.06 -0.58
CA CYS A 33 4.75 2.70 0.63
C CYS A 33 6.16 2.22 1.03
N MET A 34 6.49 0.95 0.80
CA MET A 34 7.84 0.42 1.01
C MET A 34 8.84 1.02 0.02
N GLU A 35 8.49 1.14 -1.26
CA GLU A 35 9.36 1.78 -2.25
C GLU A 35 9.56 3.27 -1.96
N VAL A 36 8.49 3.99 -1.59
CA VAL A 36 8.57 5.38 -1.10
C VAL A 36 9.55 5.49 0.06
N ARG A 37 9.48 4.57 1.03
CA ARG A 37 10.41 4.51 2.17
C ARG A 37 11.84 4.22 1.73
N ARG A 38 12.07 3.28 0.81
CA ARG A 38 13.41 2.94 0.27
C ARG A 38 14.04 4.12 -0.47
N HIS A 39 13.23 5.05 -0.99
CA HIS A 39 13.66 6.31 -1.59
C HIS A 39 13.77 7.48 -0.58
N ASP A 40 13.77 7.22 0.72
CA ASP A 40 13.83 8.21 1.80
C ASP A 40 12.67 9.24 1.80
N PHE A 41 11.56 8.90 1.15
CA PHE A 41 10.34 9.70 1.13
C PHE A 41 9.33 9.24 2.19
N LYS A 42 8.25 10.01 2.33
CA LYS A 42 7.22 9.77 3.35
C LYS A 42 5.87 9.49 2.71
N SER A 43 5.23 8.43 3.18
CA SER A 43 3.80 8.19 2.98
C SER A 43 3.02 8.99 4.02
N VAL A 44 2.06 9.81 3.58
CA VAL A 44 1.28 10.69 4.45
C VAL A 44 -0.21 10.59 4.13
N VAL A 45 -1.05 10.71 5.16
CA VAL A 45 -2.48 11.00 4.99
C VAL A 45 -2.71 12.43 5.48
N PRO A 46 -2.97 13.39 4.57
CA PRO A 46 -3.18 14.78 4.94
C PRO A 46 -4.50 14.94 5.70
N ASN A 47 -4.53 15.92 6.61
CA ASN A 47 -5.74 16.28 7.32
C ASN A 47 -6.78 16.88 6.34
N GLN A 48 -8.02 16.41 6.41
CA GLN A 48 -9.13 16.75 5.51
C GLN A 48 -10.22 17.53 6.27
N GLU A 49 -9.85 18.68 6.87
CA GLU A 49 -10.71 19.38 7.85
C GLU A 49 -12.04 19.91 7.31
N GLN A 50 -12.10 20.30 6.03
CA GLN A 50 -13.29 20.94 5.45
C GLN A 50 -14.22 19.97 4.72
N ASN A 51 -13.67 19.02 3.94
CA ASN A 51 -14.42 18.08 3.11
C ASN A 51 -13.59 16.82 2.87
N PHE A 52 -14.25 15.71 2.56
CA PHE A 52 -13.59 14.48 2.12
C PHE A 52 -13.05 14.64 0.69
N TRP A 53 -11.87 14.08 0.43
CA TRP A 53 -11.31 14.05 -0.92
C TRP A 53 -11.80 12.86 -1.73
N CYS A 54 -12.08 11.74 -1.05
CA CYS A 54 -12.67 10.55 -1.64
C CYS A 54 -13.54 9.82 -0.61
N ILE A 55 -14.58 9.14 -1.09
CA ILE A 55 -15.39 8.23 -0.27
C ILE A 55 -15.24 6.83 -0.85
N HIS A 56 -14.81 5.89 -0.02
CA HIS A 56 -14.85 4.48 -0.36
C HIS A 56 -16.25 3.92 -0.08
N CYS A 57 -17.00 3.55 -1.12
CA CYS A 57 -18.28 2.86 -0.98
C CYS A 57 -18.29 1.51 -1.71
N PRO A 58 -17.42 0.55 -1.33
CA PRO A 58 -17.44 -0.77 -1.94
C PRO A 58 -18.67 -1.55 -1.45
N GLN A 59 -19.19 -2.42 -2.31
CA GLN A 59 -20.06 -3.50 -1.86
C GLN A 59 -19.22 -4.52 -1.08
N GLU A 60 -19.79 -5.11 -0.02
CA GLU A 60 -19.13 -6.20 0.68
C GLU A 60 -18.83 -7.35 -0.28
N LYS A 61 -17.58 -7.82 -0.24
CA LYS A 61 -17.10 -8.93 -1.05
C LYS A 61 -16.31 -9.87 -0.15
N PRO A 62 -16.37 -11.19 -0.39
CA PRO A 62 -15.49 -12.12 0.30
C PRO A 62 -14.03 -11.77 -0.01
N LEU A 63 -13.15 -12.02 0.97
CA LEU A 63 -11.71 -11.83 0.77
C LEU A 63 -11.22 -12.74 -0.36
N SER A 64 -10.53 -12.16 -1.34
CA SER A 64 -9.98 -12.95 -2.44
C SER A 64 -8.99 -13.99 -1.92
N PRO A 65 -8.98 -15.22 -2.46
CA PRO A 65 -7.93 -16.21 -2.19
C PRO A 65 -6.51 -15.67 -2.48
N ASP A 66 -6.39 -14.76 -3.45
CA ASP A 66 -5.12 -14.14 -3.83
C ASP A 66 -4.51 -13.28 -2.73
N TYR A 67 -5.31 -12.83 -1.75
CA TYR A 67 -4.80 -12.05 -0.61
C TYR A 67 -3.65 -12.78 0.09
N LYS A 68 -3.79 -14.09 0.35
CA LYS A 68 -2.74 -14.87 1.02
C LYS A 68 -1.52 -15.10 0.14
N ARG A 69 -1.69 -15.16 -1.17
CA ARG A 69 -0.58 -15.22 -2.12
C ARG A 69 0.23 -13.92 -2.06
N TYR A 70 -0.42 -12.77 -2.20
CA TYR A 70 0.27 -11.47 -2.16
C TYR A 70 0.83 -11.13 -0.78
N GLN A 71 0.18 -11.55 0.31
CA GLN A 71 0.74 -11.43 1.66
C GLN A 71 2.10 -12.15 1.79
N LYS A 72 2.21 -13.37 1.24
CA LYS A 72 3.47 -14.12 1.25
C LYS A 72 4.55 -13.47 0.39
N ILE A 73 4.16 -12.93 -0.77
CA ILE A 73 5.08 -12.17 -1.64
C ILE A 73 5.60 -10.93 -0.91
N PHE A 74 4.71 -10.16 -0.28
CA PHE A 74 5.06 -8.98 0.50
C PHE A 74 6.02 -9.30 1.64
N LEU A 75 5.71 -10.31 2.46
CA LEU A 75 6.60 -10.70 3.57
C LEU A 75 7.95 -11.22 3.08
N ARG A 76 7.99 -11.89 1.93
CA ARG A 76 9.24 -12.35 1.34
C ARG A 76 10.11 -11.19 0.83
N GLU A 77 9.49 -10.18 0.23
CA GLU A 77 10.19 -9.02 -0.36
C GLU A 77 10.61 -8.01 0.71
N TYR A 78 9.72 -7.70 1.66
CA TYR A 78 9.88 -6.57 2.58
C TYR A 78 9.99 -6.98 4.05
N GLY A 79 9.74 -8.25 4.39
CA GLY A 79 9.58 -8.69 5.79
C GLY A 79 10.78 -8.38 6.68
N SER A 80 12.01 -8.40 6.15
CA SER A 80 13.23 -8.03 6.88
C SER A 80 13.35 -6.55 7.21
N GLU A 81 12.58 -5.68 6.55
CA GLU A 81 12.61 -4.22 6.74
C GLU A 81 11.56 -3.74 7.74
N LEU A 82 10.58 -4.58 8.10
CA LEU A 82 9.41 -4.19 8.88
C LEU A 82 9.68 -4.05 10.39
N ASN A 83 10.87 -4.43 10.87
CA ASN A 83 11.27 -4.38 12.28
C ASN A 83 10.10 -4.63 13.26
N PRO A 84 9.42 -5.78 13.17
CA PRO A 84 8.22 -6.00 13.98
C PRO A 84 8.60 -5.91 15.46
N GLU A 85 7.80 -5.16 16.24
CA GLU A 85 7.90 -5.18 17.69
C GLU A 85 7.69 -6.63 18.16
N VAL A 86 8.71 -7.20 18.79
CA VAL A 86 8.69 -8.53 19.41
C VAL A 86 7.84 -8.51 20.67
#